data_AF-A0A3C0GUC6-F1
#
_entry.id   AF-A0A3C0GUC6-F1
#
_cell.length_a   1.000
_cell.length_b   1.000
_cell.length_c   1.000
_cell.angle_alpha   90.00
_cell.angle_beta   90.00
_cell.angle_gamma   90.00
#
_symmetry.space_group_name_H-M   'P 1'
#
loop_
_entity.id
_entity.type
_entity.pdbx_description
1 polymer ?
#
loop_
_entity_poly.entity_id
_entity_poly.type
_entity_poly.pdbx_seq_one_letter_code
_entity_poly.pdbx_strand_id
1 'polypeptide(L)' 'TREEPRWMLVDVAFERKLRDTISLDEIKLHADALGEGFPLTARGNRLSILPVTAAQWKLLLSLEKH' A
#
# COMPACT_ATOMS: atom_id res chain seq x y z
N THR A 1 -20.73 24.04 0.52
CA THR A 1 -22.16 23.74 0.24
C THR A 1 -22.28 22.26 -0.11
N ARG A 2 -23.48 21.70 -0.33
CA ARG A 2 -23.62 20.31 -0.82
C ARG A 2 -22.97 20.08 -2.20
N GLU A 3 -22.65 21.17 -2.91
CA GLU A 3 -22.05 21.15 -4.24
C GLU A 3 -20.53 20.88 -4.24
N GLU A 4 -19.87 21.02 -3.09
CA GLU A 4 -18.43 20.74 -2.93
C GLU A 4 -18.20 19.88 -1.68
N PRO A 5 -18.37 18.55 -1.79
CA PRO A 5 -18.19 17.66 -0.65
C PRO A 5 -16.73 17.63 -0.20
N ARG A 6 -16.51 17.82 1.10
CA ARG A 6 -15.18 17.75 1.72
C ARG A 6 -14.61 16.33 1.75
N TRP A 7 -15.49 15.34 1.79
CA TRP A 7 -15.13 13.94 1.96
C TRP A 7 -15.68 13.15 0.79
N MET A 8 -14.81 12.35 0.19
CA MET A 8 -15.13 11.42 -0.88
C MET A 8 -14.99 10.01 -0.33
N LEU A 9 -15.86 9.11 -0.79
CA LEU A 9 -15.79 7.68 -0.52
C LEU A 9 -15.82 6.92 -1.84
N VAL A 10 -15.24 5.73 -1.84
CA VAL A 10 -15.25 4.83 -3.00
C VAL A 10 -15.68 3.45 -2.55
N ASP A 11 -16.49 2.79 -3.38
CA ASP A 11 -16.84 1.40 -3.18
C ASP A 11 -15.71 0.50 -3.68
N VAL A 12 -15.37 -0.52 -2.90
CA VAL A 12 -14.38 -1.56 -3.28
C VAL A 12 -15.04 -2.93 -3.17
N ALA A 13 -14.62 -3.84 -4.03
CA ALA A 13 -15.07 -5.23 -4.01
C ALA A 13 -13.94 -6.13 -3.50
N PHE A 14 -14.31 -7.20 -2.80
CA PHE A 14 -13.38 -8.24 -2.43
C PHE A 14 -12.85 -8.96 -3.69
N GLU A 15 -11.53 -9.05 -3.82
CA GLU A 15 -10.87 -9.79 -4.91
C GLU A 15 -10.40 -11.16 -4.42
N ARG A 16 -9.42 -11.19 -3.50
CA ARG A 16 -8.89 -12.41 -2.89
C ARG A 16 -8.29 -12.15 -1.52
N LYS A 17 -8.06 -13.22 -0.77
CA LYS A 17 -7.16 -13.19 0.39
C LYS A 17 -5.71 -13.38 -0.06
N LEU A 18 -4.78 -12.79 0.68
CA LEU A 18 -3.40 -13.28 0.68
C LEU A 18 -3.35 -14.60 1.44
N ARG A 19 -2.47 -15.51 1.05
CA ARG A 19 -2.21 -16.78 1.76
C ARG A 19 -1.74 -16.50 3.17
N ASP A 20 -0.77 -15.60 3.30
CA ASP A 20 -0.25 -15.10 4.56
C ASP A 20 -0.24 -13.57 4.59
N THR A 21 -0.25 -13.01 5.80
CA THR A 21 -0.12 -11.56 5.99
C THR A 21 1.31 -11.12 5.67
N ILE A 22 1.46 -10.18 4.73
CA ILE A 22 2.73 -9.49 4.50
C ILE A 22 2.83 -8.36 5.55
N SER A 23 3.65 -8.57 6.58
CA SER A 23 3.79 -7.60 7.68
C SER A 23 4.53 -6.33 7.25
N LEU A 24 4.28 -5.21 7.93
CA LEU A 24 5.02 -3.98 7.68
C LEU A 24 6.53 -4.13 7.91
N ASP A 25 6.93 -4.95 8.89
CA ASP A 25 8.35 -5.21 9.17
C ASP A 25 9.01 -5.96 8.01
N GLU A 26 8.34 -6.96 7.43
CA GLU A 26 8.81 -7.63 6.20
C GLU A 26 8.93 -6.62 5.07
N ILE A 27 7.91 -5.79 4.82
CA ILE A 27 7.92 -4.77 3.75
C ILE A 27 9.12 -3.81 3.93
N LYS A 28 9.44 -3.41 5.16
CA LYS A 28 10.56 -2.51 5.46
C LYS A 28 11.93 -3.11 5.17
N LEU A 29 12.08 -4.43 5.21
CA LEU A 29 13.34 -5.09 4.81
C LEU A 29 13.64 -4.90 3.31
N HIS A 30 12.61 -4.62 2.51
CA HIS A 30 12.72 -4.41 1.07
C HIS A 30 12.56 -2.92 0.68
N ALA A 31 12.72 -1.99 1.63
CA ALA A 31 12.50 -0.56 1.40
C ALA A 31 13.34 0.01 0.25
N ASP A 32 14.60 -0.41 0.13
CA ASP A 32 15.50 0.03 -0.94
C ASP A 32 14.99 -0.40 -2.33
N ALA A 33 14.43 -1.61 -2.43
CA ALA A 33 13.86 -2.14 -3.68
C ALA A 33 12.48 -1.54 -4.01
N LEU A 34 11.73 -1.07 -3.01
CA LEU A 34 10.48 -0.33 -3.21
C LEU A 34 10.71 1.10 -3.72
N GLY A 35 11.95 1.56 -3.66
CA GLY A 35 12.38 2.87 -4.14
C GLY A 35 12.29 3.96 -3.08
N GLU A 36 13.18 4.94 -3.21
CA GLU A 36 13.20 6.12 -2.35
C GLU A 36 11.86 6.87 -2.40
N GLY A 37 11.44 7.37 -1.25
CA GLY A 37 10.22 8.17 -1.15
C GLY A 37 8.91 7.38 -1.22
N PHE A 38 8.94 6.04 -1.24
CA PHE A 38 7.71 5.26 -1.13
C PHE A 38 7.05 5.50 0.24
N PRO A 39 5.83 6.09 0.32
CA PRO A 39 5.31 6.56 1.59
C PRO A 39 5.03 5.46 2.61
N LEU A 40 4.78 4.22 2.16
CA LEU A 40 4.48 3.10 3.06
C LEU A 40 5.66 2.78 3.99
N THR A 41 6.90 2.94 3.51
CA THR A 41 8.12 2.68 4.29
C THR A 41 8.73 3.96 4.88
N ALA A 42 8.23 5.14 4.50
CA ALA A 42 8.72 6.42 4.99
C ALA A 42 8.45 6.62 6.48
N ARG A 43 9.49 7.06 7.23
CA ARG A 43 9.36 7.37 8.66
C ARG A 43 8.36 8.50 8.87
N GLY A 44 7.41 8.29 9.78
CA GLY A 44 6.45 9.32 10.17
C GLY A 44 5.29 9.54 9.19
N ASN A 45 5.19 8.76 8.11
CA ASN A 45 4.04 8.84 7.23
C ASN A 45 2.71 8.60 7.99
N ARG A 46 1.68 9.36 7.63
CA ARG A 46 0.31 9.30 8.20
C ARG A 46 -0.77 9.22 7.11
N LEU A 47 -0.38 9.05 5.86
CA LEU A 47 -1.31 8.86 4.76
C LEU A 47 -1.94 7.45 4.84
N SER A 48 -3.27 7.39 4.75
CA SER A 48 -4.04 6.13 4.73
C SER A 48 -4.39 5.65 3.32
N ILE A 49 -4.21 6.50 2.30
CA ILE A 49 -4.37 6.16 0.87
C ILE A 49 -3.08 6.57 0.17
N LEU A 50 -2.46 5.62 -0.53
CA LEU A 50 -1.14 5.78 -1.14
C LEU A 50 -1.17 5.34 -2.60
N PRO A 51 -0.54 6.09 -3.52
CA PRO A 51 -0.26 5.56 -4.85
C PRO A 51 0.78 4.45 -4.74
N VAL A 52 0.59 3.38 -5.52
CA VAL A 52 1.53 2.26 -5.62
C VAL A 52 1.83 2.05 -7.11
N THR A 53 3.11 2.04 -7.47
CA THR A 53 3.53 1.77 -8.86
C THR A 53 3.37 0.29 -9.18
N ALA A 54 3.29 -0.06 -10.46
CA ALA A 54 3.22 -1.46 -10.88
C ALA A 54 4.43 -2.29 -10.43
N ALA A 55 5.62 -1.69 -10.36
CA ALA A 55 6.83 -2.36 -9.86
C ALA A 55 6.75 -2.65 -8.35
N GLN A 56 6.34 -1.66 -7.55
CA GLN A 56 6.10 -1.82 -6.12
C GLN A 56 5.02 -2.87 -5.84
N TRP A 57 3.92 -2.84 -6.61
CA TRP A 57 2.83 -3.82 -6.49
C TRP A 57 3.33 -5.25 -6.72
N LYS A 58 4.08 -5.47 -7.81
CA LYS A 58 4.67 -6.79 -8.11
C LYS A 58 5.63 -7.24 -7.01
N LEU A 59 6.47 -6.35 -6.50
CA LEU A 59 7.39 -6.65 -5.40
C LEU A 59 6.62 -7.04 -4.14
N LEU A 60 5.64 -6.24 -3.72
CA LEU A 60 4.81 -6.53 -2.54
C LEU A 60 4.13 -7.90 -2.67
N LEU A 61 3.49 -8.20 -3.80
CA LEU A 61 2.84 -9.49 -4.00
C LEU A 61 3.82 -10.66 -4.03
N SER A 62 5.08 -10.45 -4.45
CA SER A 62 6.09 -11.51 -4.42
C SER A 62 6.55 -11.89 -3.00
N LEU A 63 6.23 -11.07 -1.99
CA LEU A 63 6.53 -11.35 -0.58
C LEU A 63 5.49 -12.27 0.08
N GLU A 64 4.38 -12.58 -0.61
CA GLU A 64 3.39 -13.55 -0.16
C GLU A 64 4.04 -14.94 -0.12
N LYS A 65 4.37 -15.42 1.09
CA LYS A 65 5.03 -16.72 1.32
C LYS A 65 4.06 -17.88 1.03
N HIS A 66 4.65 -19.05 0.78
CA HIS A 66 3.98 -20.29 0.43
C HIS A 66 3.80 -21.21 1.64
#